data_AF-B0LAE6-F1
#
_entry.id   AF-B0LAE6-F1
#
_cell.length_a   1.000
_cell.length_b   1.000
_cell.length_c   1.000
_cell.angle_alpha   90.00
_cell.angle_beta   90.00
_cell.angle_gamma   90.00
#
_symmetry.space_group_name_H-M   'P 1'
#
loop_
_entity.id
_entity.type
_entity.pdbx_description
1 polymer ?
#
loop_
_entity_poly.entity_id
_entity_poly.type
_entity_poly.pdbx_seq_one_letter_code
_entity_poly.pdbx_strand_id
1 'polypeptide(L)' 'MAAAAYEHLKLHITPEKFYVEACDDGADDVLIIDRVSTEVTLAVKKDVPPSAVTRPIFGILGTIHLVAG' A
#
# COMPACT_ATOMS: atom_id res chain seq x y z
N MET A 1 -17.77 -1.56 -16.92
CA MET A 1 -17.56 -2.07 -15.56
C MET A 1 -16.73 -1.00 -14.87
N ALA A 2 -17.33 -0.18 -14.00
CA ALA A 2 -16.56 0.84 -13.29
C ALA A 2 -15.54 0.10 -12.42
N ALA A 3 -14.25 0.46 -12.52
CA ALA A 3 -13.25 -0.06 -11.61
C ALA A 3 -13.69 0.33 -10.19
N ALA A 4 -13.93 -0.67 -9.34
CA ALA A 4 -14.22 -0.40 -7.93
C ALA A 4 -13.00 0.32 -7.34
N ALA A 5 -13.17 1.59 -6.99
CA ALA A 5 -12.15 2.34 -6.27
C ALA A 5 -12.33 2.04 -4.77
N TYR A 6 -11.24 1.67 -4.10
CA TYR A 6 -11.22 1.60 -2.65
C TYR A 6 -11.39 3.01 -2.08
N GLU A 7 -12.30 3.19 -1.12
CA GLU A 7 -12.57 4.50 -0.51
C GLU A 7 -11.78 4.68 0.79
N HIS A 8 -11.39 3.59 1.44
CA HIS A 8 -10.70 3.60 2.72
C HIS A 8 -9.33 2.97 2.60
N LEU A 9 -8.27 3.78 2.65
CA LEU A 9 -6.90 3.31 2.54
C LEU A 9 -6.09 3.62 3.80
N LYS A 10 -5.24 2.66 4.18
CA LYS A 10 -4.21 2.85 5.21
C LYS A 10 -2.83 2.59 4.64
N LEU A 11 -1.91 3.51 4.94
CA LEU A 11 -0.50 3.36 4.68
C LEU A 11 0.18 2.82 5.94
N HIS A 12 0.79 1.64 5.84
CA HIS A 12 1.68 1.08 6.85
C HIS A 12 3.13 1.26 6.43
N ILE A 13 3.94 1.78 7.34
CA ILE A 13 5.31 2.18 7.08
C ILE A 13 6.25 1.29 7.89
N THR A 14 7.19 0.66 7.19
CA THR A 14 8.34 -0.03 7.78
C THR A 14 9.64 0.51 7.18
N PRO A 15 10.81 0.22 7.79
CA PRO A 15 12.09 0.59 7.20
C PRO A 15 12.32 -0.04 5.81
N GLU A 16 11.79 -1.24 5.58
CA GLU A 16 12.04 -2.03 4.36
C GLU A 16 10.95 -1.83 3.30
N LYS A 17 9.69 -1.66 3.71
CA LYS A 17 8.53 -1.68 2.80
C LYS A 17 7.45 -0.67 3.21
N PHE A 18 6.70 -0.20 2.22
CA PHE A 18 5.41 0.44 2.43
C PHE A 18 4.30 -0.54 2.07
N TYR A 19 3.19 -0.49 2.81
CA TYR A 19 2.02 -1.31 2.56
C TYR A 19 0.81 -0.38 2.47
N VAL A 20 0.02 -0.49 1.41
CA VAL A 20 -1.26 0.22 1.29
C VAL A 20 -2.38 -0.79 1.38
N GLU A 21 -3.06 -0.81 2.52
CA GLU A 21 -4.20 -1.68 2.81
C GLU A 21 -5.50 -1.02 2.34
N ALA A 22 -6.29 -1.74 1.55
CA ALA A 22 -7.69 -1.44 1.34
C ALA A 22 -8.51 -1.90 2.55
N CYS A 23 -9.27 -0.98 3.15
CA CYS A 23 -10.05 -1.19 4.36
C CYS A 23 -11.57 -1.27 4.10
N ASP A 24 -12.00 -1.30 2.84
CA ASP A 24 -13.40 -1.46 2.46
C ASP A 24 -13.91 -2.88 2.77
N ASP A 25 -15.22 -3.03 2.92
CA ASP A 25 -15.82 -4.32 3.29
C ASP A 25 -15.55 -5.39 2.22
N GLY A 26 -14.86 -6.46 2.63
CA GLY A 26 -14.47 -7.57 1.76
C GLY A 26 -13.18 -7.33 0.95
N ALA A 27 -12.47 -6.23 1.20
CA ALA A 27 -11.14 -6.00 0.62
C ALA A 27 -10.05 -6.61 1.52
N ASP A 28 -9.23 -7.48 0.94
CA ASP A 28 -8.04 -8.06 1.59
C ASP A 28 -6.74 -7.63 0.90
N ASP A 29 -6.85 -6.84 -0.15
CA ASP A 29 -5.76 -6.42 -1.02
C ASP A 29 -4.84 -5.43 -0.32
N VAL A 30 -3.54 -5.71 -0.40
CA VAL A 30 -2.47 -4.83 0.09
C VAL A 30 -1.46 -4.61 -1.01
N LEU A 31 -1.25 -3.34 -1.37
CA LEU A 31 -0.18 -2.95 -2.28
C LEU A 31 1.13 -2.81 -1.49
N ILE A 32 2.12 -3.64 -1.79
CA ILE A 32 3.44 -3.58 -1.17
C ILE A 32 4.40 -2.84 -2.11
N ILE A 33 5.10 -1.85 -1.58
CA ILE A 33 6.18 -1.14 -2.26
C ILE A 33 7.48 -1.42 -1.52
N ASP A 34 8.39 -2.14 -2.16
CA ASP A 34 9.71 -2.42 -1.62
C ASP A 34 10.62 -1.19 -1.74
N ARG A 35 11.23 -0.76 -0.63
CA ARG A 35 12.03 0.46 -0.60
C ARG A 35 13.43 0.27 -1.17
N VAL A 36 13.88 -0.97 -1.33
CA VAL A 36 15.21 -1.30 -1.88
C VAL A 36 15.09 -1.58 -3.37
N SER A 37 14.15 -2.45 -3.78
CA SER A 37 13.99 -2.81 -5.19
C SER A 37 13.08 -1.87 -5.97
N THR A 38 12.31 -1.01 -5.30
CA THR A 38 11.23 -0.18 -5.89
C THR A 38 10.11 -0.99 -6.56
N GLU A 39 10.09 -2.30 -6.35
CA GLU A 39 9.05 -3.17 -6.90
C GLU A 39 7.72 -2.96 -6.19
N VAL A 40 6.65 -2.98 -6.98
CA VAL A 40 5.27 -2.88 -6.49
C VAL A 40 4.59 -4.23 -6.71
N THR A 41 4.07 -4.81 -5.64
CA THR A 41 3.42 -6.12 -5.67
C THR A 41 2.09 -6.09 -4.94
N LEU A 42 1.16 -6.96 -5.36
CA LEU A 42 -0.10 -7.16 -4.66
C LEU A 42 0.04 -8.34 -3.70
N ALA A 43 -0.34 -8.13 -2.45
CA ALA A 43 -0.31 -9.11 -1.38
C ALA A 43 -1.63 -9.04 -0.61
N VAL A 44 -1.69 -9.73 0.52
CA VAL A 44 -2.89 -9.73 1.37
C VAL A 44 -2.58 -9.19 2.75
N LYS A 45 -3.63 -8.74 3.45
CA LYS A 45 -3.55 -8.11 4.78
C LYS A 45 -2.68 -8.82 5.81
N LYS A 46 -2.56 -10.15 5.72
CA LYS A 46 -1.74 -10.97 6.63
C LYS A 46 -0.23 -10.63 6.57
N ASP A 47 0.22 -10.04 5.46
CA ASP A 47 1.63 -9.74 5.21
C ASP A 47 2.06 -8.38 5.82
N VAL A 48 1.12 -7.61 6.38
CA VAL A 48 1.40 -6.34 7.07
C VAL A 48 1.95 -6.63 8.48
N PRO A 49 3.18 -6.21 8.81
CA PRO A 49 3.73 -6.45 10.13
C PRO A 49 3.06 -5.57 11.19
N PRO A 50 2.80 -6.10 12.41
CA PRO A 50 2.13 -5.36 13.47
C PRO A 50 2.97 -4.21 14.04
N SER A 51 4.28 -4.18 13.78
CA SER A 51 5.18 -3.09 14.15
C SER A 51 5.08 -1.88 13.22
N ALA A 52 4.36 -1.97 12.10
CA ALA A 52 4.29 -0.90 11.12
C ALA A 52 3.54 0.33 11.65
N VAL A 53 4.09 1.51 11.37
CA VAL A 53 3.42 2.77 11.69
C VAL A 53 2.29 2.99 10.68
N THR A 54 1.06 3.09 11.18
CA THR A 54 -0.14 3.19 10.34
C THR A 54 -0.63 4.64 10.24
N ARG A 55 -0.94 5.09 9.02
CA ARG A 55 -1.55 6.40 8.73
C ARG A 55 -2.68 6.27 7.73
N PRO A 56 -3.84 6.92 7.94
CA PRO A 56 -4.89 6.96 6.92
C PRO A 56 -4.44 7.83 5.73
N ILE A 57 -4.81 7.42 4.52
CA ILE A 57 -4.61 8.21 3.29
C ILE A 57 -5.92 8.23 2.48
N PHE A 58 -6.09 9.26 1.66
CA PHE A 58 -7.30 9.43 0.83
C PHE A 58 -7.19 8.83 -0.56
N GLY A 59 -6.00 8.39 -0.97
CA GLY A 59 -5.76 7.89 -2.32
C GLY A 59 -4.29 7.82 -2.68
N ILE A 60 -4.01 7.11 -3.77
CA ILE A 60 -2.71 7.11 -4.45
C ILE A 60 -2.89 7.86 -5.77
N LEU A 61 -2.10 8.92 -5.98
CA LEU A 61 -2.12 9.65 -7.26
C LEU A 61 -1.46 8.84 -8.39
N GLY A 62 -0.36 8.15 -8.05
CA GLY A 62 0.46 7.39 -8.97
C GLY A 62 1.86 7.16 -8.39
N THR A 63 2.76 6.63 -9.22
CA THR A 63 4.18 6.47 -8.89
C THR A 63 5.02 7.40 -9.76
N ILE A 64 6.10 7.93 -9.21
CA ILE A 64 7.09 8.72 -9.93
C ILE A 64 8.45 8.11 -9.61
N HIS A 65 9.20 7.70 -10.63
CA HIS A 65 10.57 7.25 -10.48
C HIS A 65 11.50 8.45 -10.68
N LEU A 66 12.20 8.84 -9.62
CA LEU A 66 13.19 9.92 -9.68
C LEU A 66 14.56 9.33 -10.00
N VAL A 67 15.45 10.16 -10.55
CA VAL A 67 16.80 9.73 -10.98
C VAL A 67 17.64 9.15 -9.82
N ALA A 68 17.29 9.46 -8.57
CA ALA A 68 17.96 8.97 -7.37
C ALA A 68 17.16 7.90 -6.59
N GLY A 69 16.04 7.41 -7.14
CA GLY A 69 15.02 6.66 -6.40
C GLY A 69 13.91 7.57 -5.93
#